data_AF-A0A9E4TG96-F1
#
_entry.id   AF-A0A9E4TG96-F1
#
_cell.length_a   1.000
_cell.length_b   1.000
_cell.length_c   1.000
_cell.angle_alpha   90.00
_cell.angle_beta   90.00
_cell.angle_gamma   90.00
#
_symmetry.space_group_name_H-M   'P 1'
#
loop_
_entity.id
_entity.type
_entity.pdbx_description
1 polymer ?
#
loop_
_entity_poly.entity_id
_entity_poly.type
_entity_poly.pdbx_seq_one_letter_code
_entity_poly.pdbx_strand_id
1 'polypeptide(L)' 'MVDEDTRITVGAKFVRPGPGKVLQVATISITRRITLDDLWHATPAFPTISEFWLRLLEAYGL' A
#
# COMPACT_ATOMS: atom_id res chain seq x y z
N MET A 1 -5.50 0.42 6.50
CA MET A 1 -5.41 0.70 7.94
C MET A 1 -3.95 0.88 8.26
N VAL A 2 -3.60 1.97 8.92
CA VAL A 2 -2.23 2.38 9.22
C VAL A 2 -2.16 2.64 10.71
N ASP A 3 -1.06 2.25 11.33
CA ASP A 3 -0.71 2.72 12.67
C ASP A 3 -0.07 4.11 12.56
N GLU A 4 -0.68 5.13 13.16
CA GLU A 4 -0.25 6.52 12.95
C GLU A 4 1.06 6.88 13.67
N ASP A 5 1.35 6.20 14.77
CA ASP A 5 2.56 6.43 15.58
C ASP A 5 3.82 5.93 14.86
N THR A 6 3.74 4.74 14.26
CA THR A 6 4.84 4.08 13.56
C THR A 6 4.78 4.22 12.04
N ARG A 7 3.67 4.75 11.50
CA ARG A 7 3.40 4.92 10.06
C ARG A 7 3.53 3.62 9.25
N ILE A 8 3.21 2.47 9.84
CA ILE A 8 3.23 1.18 9.14
C ILE A 8 1.83 0.73 8.71
N THR A 9 1.74 -0.03 7.62
CA THR A 9 0.47 -0.65 7.22
C THR A 9 0.18 -1.86 8.10
N VAL A 10 -0.97 -1.86 8.79
CA VAL A 10 -1.41 -2.98 9.65
C VAL A 10 -2.54 -3.80 9.02
N GLY A 11 -3.14 -3.31 7.93
CA GLY A 11 -4.20 -4.02 7.24
C GLY A 11 -4.68 -3.34 5.96
N ALA A 12 -5.18 -4.13 5.02
CA ALA A 12 -5.79 -3.66 3.77
C ALA A 12 -7.07 -4.45 3.46
N LYS A 13 -8.10 -3.77 2.94
CA LYS A 13 -9.37 -4.38 2.53
C LYS A 13 -9.65 -4.03 1.07
N PHE A 14 -9.95 -5.05 0.26
CA PHE A 14 -10.26 -4.90 -1.16
C PHE A 14 -11.70 -5.29 -1.40
N VAL A 15 -12.46 -4.44 -2.10
CA VAL A 15 -13.91 -4.64 -2.34
C VAL A 15 -14.24 -4.98 -3.80
N ARG A 16 -13.23 -4.99 -4.70
CA ARG A 16 -13.40 -5.24 -6.13
C ARG A 16 -12.55 -6.44 -6.57
N PRO A 17 -13.03 -7.27 -7.52
CA PRO A 17 -12.25 -8.36 -8.09
C PRO A 17 -10.95 -7.86 -8.75
N GLY A 18 -9.96 -8.76 -8.78
CA GLY A 18 -8.63 -8.50 -9.34
C GLY A 18 -7.58 -7.87 -8.39
N PRO A 19 -7.57 -8.09 -7.06
CA PRO A 19 -6.58 -7.44 -6.20
C PRO A 19 -5.20 -8.10 -6.22
N GLY A 20 -4.98 -9.21 -6.95
CA GLY A 20 -3.83 -10.11 -6.76
C GLY A 20 -2.48 -9.43 -6.53
N LYS A 21 -2.12 -8.43 -7.34
CA LYS A 21 -0.85 -7.70 -7.22
C LYS A 21 -0.83 -6.72 -6.02
N VAL A 22 -1.93 -6.03 -5.77
CA VAL A 22 -2.07 -5.09 -4.63
C VAL A 22 -2.18 -5.86 -3.32
N LEU A 23 -2.78 -7.04 -3.32
CA LEU A 23 -2.84 -7.98 -2.20
C LEU A 23 -1.46 -8.51 -1.84
N GLN A 24 -0.64 -8.83 -2.83
CA GLN A 24 0.75 -9.25 -2.62
C GLN A 24 1.57 -8.12 -1.96
N VAL A 25 1.47 -6.89 -2.49
CA VAL A 25 2.14 -5.72 -1.89
C VAL A 25 1.64 -5.47 -0.46
N ALA A 26 0.33 -5.51 -0.24
CA ALA A 26 -0.26 -5.36 1.10
C ALA A 26 0.27 -6.42 2.07
N THR A 27 0.31 -7.69 1.65
CA THR A 27 0.86 -8.79 2.45
C THR A 27 2.31 -8.54 2.83
N ILE A 28 3.15 -8.12 1.87
CA ILE A 28 4.56 -7.82 2.11
C ILE A 28 4.70 -6.64 3.07
N SER A 29 3.99 -5.54 2.83
CA SER A 29 4.05 -4.35 3.67
C SER A 29 3.69 -4.63 5.12
N ILE A 30 2.64 -5.44 5.35
CA ILE A 30 2.17 -5.82 6.69
C ILE A 30 3.16 -6.77 7.36
N THR A 31 3.59 -7.83 6.67
CA THR A 31 4.50 -8.84 7.25
C THR A 31 5.91 -8.30 7.51
N ARG A 32 6.35 -7.31 6.74
CA ARG A 32 7.67 -6.68 6.88
C ARG A 32 7.64 -5.36 7.65
N ARG A 33 6.46 -4.90 8.07
CA ARG A 33 6.26 -3.60 8.76
C ARG A 33 6.91 -2.45 7.99
N ILE A 34 6.69 -2.42 6.67
CA ILE A 34 7.20 -1.35 5.81
C ILE A 34 6.46 -0.06 6.14
N THR A 35 7.21 1.03 6.30
CA THR A 35 6.63 2.36 6.58
C THR A 35 5.97 2.94 5.33
N LEU A 36 5.04 3.88 5.50
CA LEU A 36 4.42 4.59 4.39
C LEU A 36 5.45 5.38 3.55
N ASP A 37 6.51 5.88 4.18
CA ASP A 37 7.60 6.62 3.51
C ASP A 37 8.43 5.70 2.60
N ASP A 38 8.75 4.49 3.06
CA ASP A 38 9.40 3.48 2.23
C ASP A 38 8.52 3.02 1.06
N LEU A 39 7.21 2.89 1.29
CA LEU A 39 6.24 2.55 0.24
C LEU A 39 6.14 3.65 -0.82
N TRP A 40 6.32 4.92 -0.45
CA TRP A 40 6.35 6.05 -1.38
C TRP A 40 7.52 5.95 -2.37
N HIS A 41 8.66 5.42 -1.92
CA HIS A 41 9.85 5.23 -2.75
C HIS A 41 9.86 3.91 -3.53
N ALA A 42 8.93 2.99 -3.24
CA ALA A 42 8.82 1.73 -3.95
C ALA A 42 8.32 1.95 -5.38
N THR A 43 9.20 1.80 -6.37
CA THR A 43 8.84 1.89 -7.80
C THR A 43 7.87 0.75 -8.16
N PRO A 44 6.61 1.04 -8.54
CA PRO A 44 5.66 0.00 -8.88
C PRO A 44 6.04 -0.71 -10.18
N ALA A 45 5.80 -2.02 -10.26
CA ALA A 45 6.03 -2.78 -11.49
C ALA A 45 5.00 -2.42 -12.56
N PHE A 46 5.44 -1.75 -13.63
CA PHE A 46 4.68 -1.51 -14.87
C PHE A 46 4.56 -2.81 -15.71
N PRO A 47 3.46 -3.05 -16.45
CA PRO A 47 2.22 -2.29 -16.60
C PRO A 47 1.11 -2.90 -15.75
N THR A 48 0.79 -2.34 -14.59
CA THR A 48 -0.40 -2.78 -13.83
C THR A 48 -0.88 -1.70 -12.90
N ILE A 49 -2.20 -1.68 -12.67
CA ILE A 49 -2.98 -0.83 -11.76
C ILE A 49 -2.17 -0.49 -10.49
N SER A 50 -1.41 0.60 -10.56
CA SER A 50 -0.56 1.12 -9.48
C SER A 50 -1.12 2.42 -8.90
N GLU A 51 -2.30 2.84 -9.36
CA GLU A 51 -3.00 4.04 -8.87
C GLU A 51 -3.52 3.89 -7.43
N PHE A 52 -3.63 2.68 -6.89
CA PHE A 52 -4.19 2.49 -5.55
C PHE A 52 -3.35 3.13 -4.43
N TRP A 53 -2.03 2.96 -4.44
CA TRP A 53 -1.17 3.50 -3.37
C TRP A 53 -0.98 5.00 -3.51
N LEU A 54 -0.83 5.51 -4.74
CA LEU A 54 -0.87 6.95 -5.02
C LEU A 54 -2.18 7.57 -4.50
N ARG A 55 -3.33 6.95 -4.77
CA ARG A 55 -4.63 7.43 -4.28
C ARG A 55 -4.81 7.29 -2.77
N LEU A 56 -4.24 6.24 -2.17
CA LEU A 56 -4.23 6.06 -0.72
C LEU A 56 -3.38 7.15 -0.04
N LEU A 57 -2.23 7.49 -0.62
CA LEU A 57 -1.31 8.50 -0.10
C LEU A 57 -1.85 9.92 -0.33
N GLU A 58 -2.45 10.21 -1.49
CA GLU A 58 -3.22 11.45 -1.74
C GLU A 58 -4.35 11.61 -0.70
N ALA A 59 -5.08 10.54 -0.37
CA ALA A 59 -6.12 10.57 0.66
C ALA A 59 -5.56 10.79 2.07
N TYR A 60 -4.28 10.49 2.30
CA TYR A 60 -3.56 10.74 3.55
C TYR A 60 -2.80 12.08 3.57
N GLY A 61 -2.83 12.86 2.49
CA GLY A 61 -2.20 14.18 2.40
C GLY A 61 -0.69 14.18 2.19
N LEU A 62 -0.16 13.11 1.59
CA LEU A 62 1.26 12.95 1.20
C LEU A 62 1.42 12.97 -0.32
#